data_AF-A0A1Q9VGQ5-F1
#
_entry.id   AF-A0A1Q9VGQ5-F1
#
_cell.length_a   1.000
_cell.length_b   1.000
_cell.length_c   1.000
_cell.angle_alpha   90.00
_cell.angle_beta   90.00
_cell.angle_gamma   90.00
#
_symmetry.space_group_name_H-M   'P 1'
#
loop_
_entity.id
_entity.type
_entity.pdbx_description
1 polymer ?
#
loop_
_entity_poly.entity_id
_entity_poly.type
_entity_poly.pdbx_seq_one_letter_code
_entity_poly.pdbx_strand_id
1 'polypeptide(L)'
;MRWCLAVVAGALLGACPFLSYGLLHMGVVALVVPWVARRWAPTVVAGAVVVLAVIAWGAAGFWLWDGIEATREQWAAGSGTGRPYLYFLAADVVLLGVLVGPAGAGGLTRVARLDRPARALVLVAVGSALLGALSGFERGEVERIWLPLACWVAPAAAALVDPGRATAWRWWLVAQGAATLVLATVLRSPW
;
A
#
# COMPACT_ATOMS: atom_id res chain seq x y z
N MET A 1 -2.69 18.26 -22.49
CA MET A 1 -1.96 17.09 -21.95
C MET A 1 -2.25 16.81 -20.46
N ARG A 2 -2.01 17.75 -19.54
CA ARG A 2 -2.06 17.49 -18.08
C ARG A 2 -3.46 17.15 -17.52
N TRP A 3 -4.52 17.70 -18.10
CA TRP A 3 -5.90 17.43 -17.69
C TRP A 3 -6.37 16.03 -18.12
N CYS A 4 -5.97 15.57 -19.31
CA CYS A 4 -6.26 14.20 -19.75
C CYS A 4 -5.66 13.18 -18.77
N LEU A 5 -4.42 13.41 -18.32
CA LEU A 5 -3.77 12.56 -17.31
C LEU A 5 -4.48 12.59 -15.96
N ALA A 6 -5.03 13.74 -15.55
CA ALA A 6 -5.83 13.83 -14.32
C ALA A 6 -7.13 13.01 -14.42
N VAL A 7 -7.80 13.05 -15.57
CA VAL A 7 -8.99 12.23 -15.83
C VAL A 7 -8.64 10.73 -15.83
N VAL A 8 -7.56 10.34 -16.51
CA VAL A 8 -7.09 8.94 -16.53
C VAL A 8 -6.71 8.48 -15.11
N ALA A 9 -5.98 9.30 -14.35
CA ALA A 9 -5.64 8.99 -12.97
C ALA A 9 -6.89 8.83 -12.10
N GLY A 10 -7.88 9.72 -12.25
CA GLY A 10 -9.16 9.62 -11.57
C GLY A 10 -9.95 8.37 -11.94
N ALA A 11 -9.94 7.96 -13.21
CA ALA A 11 -10.60 6.74 -13.66
C ALA A 11 -9.93 5.49 -13.08
N LEU A 12 -8.58 5.44 -13.07
CA LEU A 12 -7.83 4.34 -12.46
C LEU A 12 -8.07 4.26 -10.95
N LEU A 13 -7.97 5.39 -10.24
CA LEU A 13 -8.23 5.45 -8.79
C LEU A 13 -9.70 5.16 -8.47
N GLY A 14 -10.63 5.54 -9.34
CA GLY A 14 -12.06 5.28 -9.20
C GLY A 14 -12.42 3.81 -9.39
N ALA A 15 -11.63 3.07 -10.18
CA ALA A 15 -11.79 1.63 -10.36
C ALA A 15 -11.23 0.81 -9.18
N CYS A 16 -10.22 1.32 -8.47
CA CYS A 16 -9.54 0.62 -7.38
C CYS A 16 -10.48 -0.04 -6.35
N PRO A 17 -11.45 0.67 -5.75
CA PRO A 17 -12.32 0.08 -4.72
C PRO A 17 -13.20 -1.06 -5.23
N PHE A 18 -13.48 -1.09 -6.55
CA PHE A 18 -14.33 -2.09 -7.21
C PHE A 18 -13.52 -3.30 -7.72
N LEU A 19 -12.19 -3.20 -7.74
CA LEU A 19 -11.30 -4.34 -7.99
C LEU A 19 -10.89 -5.02 -6.68
N SER A 20 -10.64 -4.26 -5.63
CA SER A 20 -10.35 -4.75 -4.29
C SER A 20 -10.47 -3.62 -3.27
N TYR A 21 -11.16 -3.86 -2.15
CA TYR A 21 -11.24 -2.89 -1.05
C TYR A 21 -9.88 -2.56 -0.43
N GLY A 22 -8.89 -3.47 -0.53
CA GLY A 22 -7.52 -3.20 -0.13
C GLY A 22 -6.87 -2.03 -0.90
N LEU A 23 -7.32 -1.77 -2.12
CA LEU A 23 -6.82 -0.67 -2.95
C LEU A 23 -7.36 0.71 -2.55
N LEU A 24 -8.28 0.81 -1.57
CA LEU A 24 -8.69 2.10 -0.99
C LEU A 24 -7.49 2.92 -0.48
N HIS A 25 -6.45 2.22 -0.03
CA HIS A 25 -5.14 2.78 0.35
C HIS A 25 -4.51 3.66 -0.74
N MET A 26 -4.73 3.34 -2.02
CA MET A 26 -4.16 4.10 -3.14
C MET A 26 -4.69 5.53 -3.19
N GLY A 27 -5.91 5.77 -2.69
CA GLY A 27 -6.45 7.13 -2.56
C GLY A 27 -5.60 7.98 -1.61
N VAL A 28 -5.24 7.44 -0.44
CA VAL A 28 -4.39 8.12 0.54
C VAL A 28 -2.98 8.36 -0.01
N VAL A 29 -2.39 7.36 -0.67
CA VAL A 29 -1.07 7.49 -1.30
C VAL A 29 -1.08 8.56 -2.41
N ALA A 30 -2.13 8.63 -3.23
CA ALA A 30 -2.25 9.60 -4.30
C ALA A 30 -2.30 11.06 -3.80
N LEU A 31 -2.79 11.30 -2.57
CA LEU A 31 -2.82 12.63 -1.95
C LEU A 31 -1.44 13.18 -1.59
N VAL A 32 -0.39 12.34 -1.58
CA VAL A 32 0.99 12.81 -1.42
C VAL A 32 1.39 13.76 -2.55
N VAL A 33 0.94 13.49 -3.78
CA VAL A 33 1.31 14.26 -4.97
C VAL A 33 0.93 15.75 -4.84
N PRO A 34 -0.34 16.14 -4.63
CA PRO A 34 -0.70 17.55 -4.49
C PRO A 34 -0.14 18.17 -3.21
N TRP A 35 0.08 17.38 -2.15
CA TRP A 35 0.67 17.87 -0.90
C TRP A 35 2.13 18.28 -1.07
N VAL A 36 2.93 17.50 -1.80
CA VAL A 36 4.33 17.82 -2.11
C VAL A 36 4.42 18.90 -3.19
N ALA A 37 3.68 18.74 -4.28
CA ALA A 37 3.73 19.66 -5.43
C ALA A 37 3.03 21.01 -5.16
N ARG A 38 2.24 21.11 -4.08
CA ARG A 38 1.42 22.28 -3.71
C ARG A 38 0.46 22.71 -4.82
N ARG A 39 -0.03 21.74 -5.60
CA ARG A 39 -0.92 21.96 -6.75
C ARG A 39 -2.07 20.96 -6.70
N TRP A 40 -3.23 21.46 -6.28
CA TRP A 40 -4.41 20.63 -6.03
C TRP A 40 -5.35 20.50 -7.24
N ALA A 41 -5.29 21.43 -8.20
CA ALA A 41 -6.27 21.48 -9.28
C ALA A 41 -6.39 20.16 -10.08
N PRO A 42 -5.29 19.48 -10.49
CA PRO A 42 -5.40 18.17 -11.14
C PRO A 42 -5.99 17.09 -10.24
N THR A 43 -5.68 17.10 -8.95
CA THR A 43 -6.21 16.14 -7.98
C THR A 43 -7.71 16.36 -7.73
N VAL A 44 -8.19 17.61 -7.75
CA VAL A 44 -9.63 17.89 -7.68
C VAL A 44 -10.36 17.30 -8.88
N VAL A 45 -9.81 17.46 -10.09
CA VAL A 45 -10.38 16.85 -11.30
C VAL A 45 -10.37 15.32 -11.20
N ALA A 46 -9.26 14.72 -10.79
CA ALA A 46 -9.18 13.27 -10.58
C ALA A 46 -10.20 12.80 -9.52
N GLY A 47 -10.33 13.53 -8.42
CA GLY A 47 -11.28 13.24 -7.34
C GLY A 47 -12.73 13.34 -7.80
N ALA A 48 -13.07 14.31 -8.66
CA ALA A 48 -14.39 14.38 -9.28
C ALA A 48 -14.68 13.13 -10.13
N VAL A 49 -13.70 12.66 -10.91
CA VAL A 49 -13.84 11.42 -11.69
C VAL A 49 -13.99 10.19 -10.79
N VAL A 50 -13.28 10.10 -9.65
CA VAL A 50 -13.46 9.04 -8.66
C VAL A 50 -14.88 9.03 -8.10
N VAL A 51 -15.40 10.19 -7.70
CA VAL A 51 -16.77 10.30 -7.18
C VAL A 51 -17.80 9.90 -8.24
N LEU A 52 -17.62 10.34 -9.48
CA LEU A 52 -18.47 9.94 -10.60
C LEU A 52 -18.44 8.43 -10.83
N ALA A 53 -17.26 7.80 -10.74
CA ALA A 53 -17.14 6.34 -10.85
C ALA A 53 -17.93 5.63 -9.74
N VAL A 54 -17.79 6.06 -8.48
CA VAL A 54 -18.55 5.47 -7.35
C VAL A 54 -20.05 5.60 -7.54
N ILE A 55 -20.53 6.77 -8.00
CA ILE A 55 -21.95 6.99 -8.30
C ILE A 55 -22.40 6.09 -9.46
N ALA A 56 -21.60 5.96 -10.52
CA ALA A 56 -21.94 5.13 -11.67
C ALA A 56 -22.06 3.64 -11.30
N TRP A 57 -21.14 3.11 -10.49
CA TRP A 57 -21.24 1.76 -9.95
C TRP A 57 -22.47 1.60 -9.05
N GLY A 58 -22.73 2.58 -8.19
CA GLY A 58 -23.95 2.64 -7.37
C GLY A 58 -25.23 2.57 -8.20
N ALA A 59 -25.32 3.36 -9.26
CA ALA A 59 -26.45 3.36 -10.19
C ALA A 59 -26.59 2.03 -10.95
N ALA A 60 -25.47 1.33 -11.18
CA ALA A 60 -25.45 -0.01 -11.76
C ALA A 60 -25.78 -1.13 -10.74
N GLY A 61 -26.10 -0.78 -9.49
CA GLY A 61 -26.49 -1.73 -8.44
C GLY A 61 -25.34 -2.19 -7.53
N PHE A 62 -24.15 -1.60 -7.64
CA PHE A 62 -23.00 -1.93 -6.81
C PHE A 62 -22.56 -0.71 -5.99
N TRP A 63 -23.22 -0.50 -4.85
CA TRP A 63 -22.88 0.59 -3.95
C TRP A 63 -21.66 0.26 -3.09
N LEU A 64 -20.70 1.19 -3.03
CA LEU A 64 -19.40 0.93 -2.41
C LEU A 64 -19.51 0.51 -0.94
N TRP A 65 -20.34 1.21 -0.18
CA TRP A 65 -20.48 0.99 1.27
C TRP A 65 -21.14 -0.34 1.57
N ASP A 66 -22.16 -0.72 0.80
CA ASP A 66 -22.84 -2.01 0.96
C ASP A 66 -21.87 -3.16 0.73
N GLY A 67 -21.00 -3.04 -0.28
CA GLY A 67 -19.99 -4.07 -0.53
C GLY A 67 -18.87 -4.12 0.52
N ILE A 68 -18.50 -2.98 1.13
CA ILE A 68 -17.57 -2.96 2.28
C ILE A 68 -18.20 -3.68 3.48
N GLU A 69 -19.47 -3.39 3.80
CA GLU A 69 -20.16 -4.04 4.91
C GLU A 69 -20.36 -5.54 4.65
N ALA A 70 -20.80 -5.92 3.44
CA ALA A 70 -20.91 -7.33 3.06
C ALA A 70 -19.56 -8.07 3.17
N THR A 71 -18.45 -7.41 2.80
CA THR A 71 -17.10 -7.98 2.96
C THR A 71 -16.76 -8.17 4.44
N ARG A 72 -17.11 -7.20 5.29
CA ARG A 72 -16.91 -7.26 6.73
C ARG A 72 -17.67 -8.43 7.36
N GLU A 73 -18.94 -8.58 7.01
CA GLU A 73 -19.82 -9.65 7.49
C GLU A 73 -19.27 -11.01 7.09
N GLN A 74 -18.91 -11.19 5.81
CA GLN A 74 -18.35 -12.43 5.31
C GLN A 74 -17.00 -12.76 5.95
N TRP A 75 -16.14 -11.76 6.15
CA TRP A 75 -14.87 -11.93 6.85
C TRP A 75 -15.10 -12.35 8.31
N ALA A 76 -16.02 -11.70 9.02
CA ALA A 76 -16.35 -12.01 10.40
C ALA A 76 -16.97 -13.42 10.56
N ALA A 77 -17.77 -13.87 9.59
CA ALA A 77 -18.36 -15.21 9.58
C ALA A 77 -17.36 -16.31 9.18
N GLY A 78 -16.35 -15.97 8.38
CA GLY A 78 -15.36 -16.89 7.85
C GLY A 78 -13.98 -16.71 8.47
N SER A 79 -13.03 -16.21 7.65
CA SER A 79 -11.59 -16.20 7.95
C SER A 79 -11.17 -15.31 9.11
N GLY A 80 -12.01 -14.35 9.53
CA GLY A 80 -11.78 -13.52 10.70
C GLY A 80 -11.94 -14.27 12.02
N THR A 81 -12.68 -15.40 12.03
CA THR A 81 -12.80 -16.26 13.21
C THR A 81 -11.44 -16.90 13.54
N GLY A 82 -11.03 -16.86 14.81
CA GLY A 82 -9.76 -17.43 15.25
C GLY A 82 -8.51 -16.57 14.98
N ARG A 83 -8.66 -15.27 14.67
CA ARG A 83 -7.54 -14.33 14.51
C ARG A 83 -7.43 -13.33 15.67
N PRO A 84 -6.62 -13.62 16.71
CA PRO A 84 -6.51 -12.75 17.88
C PRO A 84 -5.96 -11.37 17.49
N TYR A 85 -6.62 -10.30 17.95
CA TYR A 85 -6.26 -8.93 17.59
C TYR A 85 -4.79 -8.60 17.85
N LEU A 86 -4.33 -8.82 19.08
CA LEU A 86 -2.96 -8.45 19.49
C LEU A 86 -1.88 -9.25 18.75
N TYR A 87 -2.16 -10.52 18.41
CA TYR A 87 -1.24 -11.33 17.62
C TYR A 87 -1.08 -10.74 16.22
N PHE A 88 -2.20 -10.48 15.53
CA PHE A 88 -2.15 -9.96 14.16
C PHE A 88 -1.70 -8.50 14.09
N LEU A 89 -1.97 -7.69 15.11
CA LEU A 89 -1.42 -6.33 15.20
C LEU A 89 0.12 -6.32 15.10
N ALA A 90 0.79 -7.31 15.69
CA ALA A 90 2.24 -7.47 15.59
C ALA A 90 2.65 -8.23 14.33
N ALA A 91 2.00 -9.36 14.03
CA ALA A 91 2.34 -10.23 12.91
C ALA A 91 2.20 -9.53 11.56
N ASP A 92 1.17 -8.69 11.39
CA ASP A 92 0.93 -7.95 10.15
C ASP A 92 2.08 -6.97 9.86
N VAL A 93 2.56 -6.26 10.89
CA VAL A 93 3.70 -5.33 10.76
C VAL A 93 5.00 -6.08 10.41
N VAL A 94 5.23 -7.24 11.02
CA VAL A 94 6.35 -8.10 10.66
C VAL A 94 6.23 -8.54 9.19
N LEU A 95 5.03 -8.94 8.76
CA LEU A 95 4.77 -9.38 7.39
C LEU A 95 5.00 -8.26 6.38
N LEU A 96 4.65 -7.00 6.69
CA LEU A 96 5.05 -5.86 5.87
C LEU A 96 6.57 -5.78 5.71
N GLY A 97 7.32 -5.95 6.80
CA GLY A 97 8.78 -6.00 6.76
C GLY A 97 9.31 -7.11 5.84
N VAL A 98 8.67 -8.29 5.88
CA VAL A 98 9.00 -9.42 4.99
C VAL A 98 8.67 -9.08 3.53
N LEU A 99 7.51 -8.47 3.26
CA LEU A 99 7.07 -8.11 1.90
C LEU A 99 8.01 -7.10 1.23
N VAL A 100 8.42 -6.06 1.95
CA VAL A 100 9.35 -5.05 1.40
C VAL A 100 10.79 -5.58 1.41
N GLY A 101 11.08 -6.58 2.25
CA GLY A 101 12.35 -7.30 2.30
C GLY A 101 13.48 -6.54 3.01
N PRO A 102 14.67 -7.16 3.13
CA PRO A 102 15.79 -6.63 3.90
C PRO A 102 16.21 -5.21 3.53
N ALA A 103 16.30 -4.90 2.23
CA ALA A 103 16.71 -3.57 1.76
C ALA A 103 15.64 -2.52 2.06
N GLY A 104 14.36 -2.87 1.91
CA GLY A 104 13.26 -1.98 2.28
C GLY A 104 13.21 -1.71 3.78
N ALA A 105 13.23 -2.77 4.59
CA ALA A 105 13.22 -2.69 6.04
C ALA A 105 14.44 -1.93 6.59
N GLY A 106 15.64 -2.22 6.06
CA GLY A 106 16.85 -1.47 6.38
C GLY A 106 16.74 0.00 5.97
N GLY A 107 16.19 0.28 4.80
CA GLY A 107 15.95 1.63 4.30
C GLY A 107 15.02 2.47 5.17
N LEU A 108 13.98 1.85 5.73
CA LEU A 108 13.04 2.52 6.65
C LEU A 108 13.74 3.10 7.88
N THR A 109 14.77 2.43 8.41
CA THR A 109 15.57 2.95 9.53
C THR A 109 16.32 4.25 9.19
N ARG A 110 16.43 4.58 7.90
CA ARG A 110 17.16 5.73 7.38
C ARG A 110 16.28 6.63 6.51
N VAL A 111 14.96 6.55 6.64
CA VAL A 111 14.00 7.28 5.79
C VAL A 111 14.22 8.80 5.78
N ALA A 112 14.83 9.36 6.82
CA ALA A 112 15.21 10.77 6.88
C ALA A 112 16.21 11.20 5.79
N ARG A 113 17.00 10.26 5.24
CA ARG A 113 17.96 10.50 4.16
C ARG A 113 17.32 10.64 2.77
N LEU A 114 16.06 10.23 2.64
CA LEU A 114 15.32 10.40 1.39
C LEU A 114 15.00 11.88 1.14
N ASP A 115 14.85 12.22 -0.13
CA ASP A 115 14.29 13.50 -0.50
C ASP A 115 12.83 13.63 -0.02
N ARG A 116 12.34 14.87 0.03
CA ARG A 116 11.01 15.16 0.60
C ARG A 116 9.88 14.38 -0.09
N PRO A 117 9.82 14.27 -1.43
CA PRO A 117 8.79 13.48 -2.11
C PRO A 117 8.84 11.99 -1.77
N ALA A 118 9.99 11.33 -1.88
CA ALA A 118 10.07 9.89 -1.61
C ALA A 118 9.82 9.60 -0.12
N ARG A 119 10.34 10.44 0.78
CA ARG A 119 10.06 10.34 2.22
C ARG A 119 8.56 10.43 2.51
N ALA A 120 7.85 11.35 1.86
CA ALA A 120 6.41 11.50 2.05
C ALA A 120 5.63 10.27 1.57
N LEU A 121 5.97 9.74 0.39
CA LEU A 121 5.35 8.53 -0.16
C LEU A 121 5.55 7.32 0.77
N VAL A 122 6.80 7.09 1.21
CA VAL A 122 7.13 5.97 2.11
C VAL A 122 6.39 6.09 3.44
N LEU A 123 6.43 7.27 4.08
CA LEU A 123 5.77 7.48 5.37
C LEU A 123 4.26 7.37 5.28
N VAL A 124 3.64 7.86 4.21
CA VAL A 124 2.20 7.73 4.01
C VAL A 124 1.81 6.30 3.71
N ALA A 125 2.59 5.55 2.92
CA ALA A 125 2.34 4.15 2.66
C ALA A 125 2.42 3.30 3.95
N VAL A 126 3.50 3.47 4.74
CA VAL A 126 3.66 2.80 6.04
C VAL A 126 2.56 3.23 7.00
N GLY A 127 2.28 4.53 7.12
CA GLY A 127 1.24 5.06 7.98
C GLY A 127 -0.14 4.51 7.62
N SER A 128 -0.46 4.39 6.33
CA SER A 128 -1.71 3.81 5.88
C SER A 128 -1.82 2.34 6.23
N ALA A 129 -0.76 1.55 6.05
CA ALA A 129 -0.73 0.15 6.48
C ALA A 129 -0.92 0.01 8.00
N LEU A 130 -0.25 0.86 8.79
CA LEU A 130 -0.40 0.85 10.26
C LEU A 130 -1.83 1.23 10.70
N LEU A 131 -2.47 2.19 10.05
CA LEU A 131 -3.86 2.53 10.30
C LEU A 131 -4.79 1.35 9.94
N GLY A 132 -4.51 0.66 8.83
CA GLY A 132 -5.18 -0.59 8.46
C GLY A 132 -5.04 -1.67 9.53
N ALA A 133 -3.83 -1.88 10.04
CA ALA A 133 -3.55 -2.83 11.14
C ALA A 133 -4.33 -2.48 12.42
N LEU A 134 -4.30 -1.20 12.80
CA LEU A 134 -4.98 -0.70 14.00
C LEU A 134 -6.51 -0.85 13.89
N SER A 135 -7.07 -0.63 12.70
CA SER A 135 -8.50 -0.83 12.44
C SER A 135 -8.95 -2.28 12.70
N GLY A 136 -8.02 -3.23 12.54
CA GLY A 136 -8.29 -4.65 12.71
C GLY A 136 -9.12 -5.28 11.58
N PHE A 137 -9.41 -4.53 10.51
CA PHE A 137 -10.17 -5.02 9.35
C PHE A 137 -9.34 -5.95 8.46
N GLU A 138 -8.01 -5.80 8.48
CA GLU A 138 -7.10 -6.45 7.53
C GLU A 138 -6.31 -7.60 8.15
N ARG A 139 -6.66 -8.00 9.37
CA ARG A 139 -5.86 -8.89 10.22
C ARG A 139 -5.60 -10.23 9.55
N GLY A 140 -4.32 -10.53 9.31
CA GLY A 140 -3.90 -11.79 8.70
C GLY A 140 -4.24 -11.94 7.23
N GLU A 141 -4.57 -10.84 6.55
CA GLU A 141 -4.75 -10.79 5.10
C GLU A 141 -3.78 -9.82 4.41
N VAL A 142 -2.80 -9.31 5.18
CA VAL A 142 -1.97 -8.19 4.76
C VAL A 142 -0.97 -8.56 3.67
N GLU A 143 -0.60 -9.83 3.54
CA GLU A 143 0.19 -10.31 2.41
C GLU A 143 -0.49 -10.06 1.06
N ARG A 144 -1.83 -9.96 1.04
CA ARG A 144 -2.62 -9.62 -0.15
C ARG A 144 -2.96 -8.14 -0.17
N ILE A 145 -3.46 -7.61 0.95
CA ILE A 145 -4.01 -6.26 1.02
C ILE A 145 -2.90 -5.19 0.94
N TRP A 146 -1.74 -5.44 1.56
CA TRP A 146 -0.64 -4.47 1.60
C TRP A 146 0.37 -4.63 0.47
N LEU A 147 0.21 -5.61 -0.42
CA LEU A 147 1.13 -5.78 -1.54
C LEU A 147 1.24 -4.52 -2.42
N PRO A 148 0.13 -3.84 -2.76
CA PRO A 148 0.19 -2.55 -3.47
C PRO A 148 0.85 -1.43 -2.64
N LEU A 149 0.67 -1.42 -1.32
CA LEU A 149 1.34 -0.47 -0.42
C LEU A 149 2.84 -0.71 -0.35
N ALA A 150 3.28 -1.98 -0.32
CA ALA A 150 4.68 -2.36 -0.27
C ALA A 150 5.48 -1.79 -1.45
N CYS A 151 4.88 -1.68 -2.64
CA CYS A 151 5.48 -0.99 -3.80
C CYS A 151 5.85 0.47 -3.50
N TRP A 152 5.04 1.16 -2.69
CA TRP A 152 5.29 2.55 -2.30
C TRP A 152 6.23 2.69 -1.10
N VAL A 153 6.54 1.59 -0.41
CA VAL A 153 7.60 1.51 0.61
C VAL A 153 8.96 1.20 -0.02
N ALA A 154 8.99 0.51 -1.18
CA ALA A 154 10.22 0.12 -1.87
C ALA A 154 11.26 1.25 -2.07
N PRO A 155 10.89 2.53 -2.33
CA PRO A 155 11.86 3.64 -2.40
C PRO A 155 12.70 3.83 -1.14
N ALA A 156 12.26 3.32 0.02
CA ALA A 156 13.04 3.32 1.26
C ALA A 156 14.43 2.71 1.08
N ALA A 157 14.58 1.70 0.23
CA ALA A 157 15.87 1.05 -0.04
C ALA A 157 16.92 2.01 -0.60
N ALA A 158 16.51 3.09 -1.30
CA ALA A 158 17.44 4.11 -1.79
C ALA A 158 18.19 4.83 -0.66
N ALA A 159 17.63 4.89 0.55
CA ALA A 159 18.29 5.47 1.72
C ALA A 159 19.53 4.68 2.20
N LEU A 160 19.70 3.45 1.72
CA LEU A 160 20.87 2.60 2.01
C LEU A 160 22.05 2.88 1.08
N VAL A 161 21.82 3.55 -0.05
CA VAL A 161 22.89 3.93 -0.98
C VAL A 161 23.68 5.08 -0.36
N ASP A 162 24.90 4.77 0.07
CA ASP A 162 25.87 5.74 0.57
C ASP A 162 26.95 5.94 -0.51
N PRO A 163 27.02 7.14 -1.14
CA PRO A 163 28.03 7.43 -2.15
C PRO A 163 29.47 7.22 -1.64
N GLY A 164 29.71 7.38 -0.33
CA GLY A 164 31.02 7.18 0.29
C GLY A 164 31.37 5.71 0.58
N ARG A 165 30.42 4.79 0.43
CA ARG A 165 30.62 3.34 0.61
C ARG A 165 30.14 2.57 -0.60
N ALA A 166 30.89 2.72 -1.69
CA ALA A 166 30.56 2.26 -3.05
C ALA A 166 30.19 0.77 -3.21
N THR A 167 30.33 -0.07 -2.18
CA THR A 167 30.04 -1.52 -2.24
C THR A 167 28.95 -1.97 -1.27
N ALA A 168 28.57 -1.18 -0.26
CA ALA A 168 27.62 -1.63 0.78
C ALA A 168 26.21 -1.94 0.24
N TRP A 169 25.78 -1.25 -0.81
CA TRP A 169 24.49 -1.50 -1.48
C TRP A 169 24.42 -2.87 -2.15
N ARG A 170 25.56 -3.46 -2.55
CA ARG A 170 25.58 -4.80 -3.17
C ARG A 170 25.15 -5.88 -2.18
N TRP A 171 25.58 -5.78 -0.92
CA TRP A 171 25.16 -6.71 0.13
C TRP A 171 23.66 -6.61 0.41
N TRP A 172 23.08 -5.41 0.34
CA TRP A 172 21.64 -5.23 0.44
C TRP A 172 20.88 -5.86 -0.72
N LEU A 173 21.39 -5.78 -1.95
CA LEU A 173 20.79 -6.46 -3.09
C LEU A 173 20.89 -7.98 -2.98
N VAL A 174 22.04 -8.50 -2.53
CA VAL A 174 22.22 -9.94 -2.28
C VAL A 174 21.24 -10.40 -1.20
N ALA A 175 21.14 -9.67 -0.08
CA ALA A 175 20.19 -9.98 0.99
C ALA A 175 18.74 -9.92 0.49
N GLN A 176 18.37 -8.90 -0.29
CA GLN A 176 17.04 -8.77 -0.89
C GLN A 176 16.74 -9.96 -1.81
N GLY A 177 17.63 -10.26 -2.75
CA GLY A 177 17.46 -11.35 -3.70
C GLY A 177 17.42 -12.72 -3.01
N ALA A 178 18.30 -12.96 -2.05
CA ALA A 178 18.30 -14.19 -1.26
C ALA A 178 17.00 -14.35 -0.46
N ALA A 179 16.54 -13.31 0.22
CA ALA A 179 15.27 -13.33 0.94
C ALA A 179 14.09 -13.62 -0.01
N THR A 180 14.03 -12.95 -1.17
CA THR A 180 13.01 -13.23 -2.18
C THR A 180 13.03 -14.68 -2.65
N LEU A 181 14.22 -15.24 -2.94
CA LEU A 181 14.35 -16.64 -3.35
C LEU A 181 13.93 -17.61 -2.25
N VAL A 182 14.31 -17.34 -1.00
CA VAL A 182 13.90 -18.15 0.15
C VAL A 182 12.39 -18.12 0.31
N LEU A 183 11.77 -16.93 0.28
CA LEU A 183 10.32 -16.80 0.39
C LEU A 183 9.61 -17.52 -0.75
N ALA A 184 10.06 -17.33 -2.00
CA ALA A 184 9.47 -17.96 -3.17
C ALA A 184 9.60 -19.50 -3.21
N THR A 185 10.61 -20.06 -2.54
CA THR A 185 10.87 -21.51 -2.53
C THR A 185 10.30 -22.23 -1.30
N VAL A 186 10.27 -21.55 -0.14
CA VAL A 186 9.80 -22.13 1.13
C VAL A 186 8.32 -21.93 1.32
N LEU A 187 7.78 -20.76 0.96
CA LEU A 187 6.37 -20.48 1.18
C LEU A 187 5.52 -21.25 0.18
N ARG A 188 4.78 -22.23 0.68
CA ARG A 188 3.67 -22.82 -0.06
C ARG A 188 2.41 -22.04 0.25
N SER A 189 1.95 -21.35 -0.77
CA SER A 189 0.64 -20.71 -0.77
C SER A 189 -0.43 -21.82 -0.86
N PRO A 190 -1.35 -21.95 0.11
CA PRO A 190 -2.44 -22.93 0.04
C PRO A 190 -3.57 -22.52 -0.90
N TRP A 191 -3.43 -21.36 -1.55
CA TRP A 191 -4.35 -20.84 -2.57
C TRP A 191 -3.99 -21.38 -3.95
#